data_AF-D6A9U3-F1
#
_entry.id   AF-D6A9U3-F1
#
_cell.length_a   1.000
_cell.length_b   1.000
_cell.length_c   1.000
_cell.angle_alpha   90.00
_cell.angle_beta   90.00
_cell.angle_gamma   90.00
#
_symmetry.space_group_name_H-M   'P 1'
#
loop_
_entity.id
_entity.type
_entity.pdbx_description
1 polymer ?
#
loop_
_entity_poly.entity_id
_entity_poly.type
_entity_poly.pdbx_seq_one_letter_code
_entity_poly.pdbx_strand_id
1 'polypeptide(L)'
;MKSTEDDGIARDSEAKKDFPVTTNSGYASFIDESRERINEIDVQLIELIKKRQEISGSIQLHRLESGGNKSDTSRENEVLGTYRKGLGDKRGAALAMKILEMCRI
;
A
#
# COMPACT_ATOMS: atom_id res chain seq x y z
N MET A 1 -51.92 50.65 -48.71
CA MET A 1 -52.13 49.30 -48.15
C MET A 1 -50.77 48.74 -47.80
N LYS A 2 -50.43 48.25 -46.62
CA LYS A 2 -50.89 48.38 -45.24
C LYS A 2 -49.68 47.86 -44.44
N SER A 3 -49.28 48.59 -43.41
CA SER A 3 -48.28 48.21 -42.42
C SER A 3 -48.74 46.99 -41.61
N THR A 4 -47.82 46.12 -41.19
CA THR A 4 -47.86 45.29 -39.96
C THR A 4 -46.45 44.67 -39.80
N GLU A 5 -45.64 45.13 -38.83
CA GLU A 5 -45.40 44.47 -37.52
C GLU A 5 -44.43 43.30 -37.67
N ASP A 6 -43.14 43.49 -37.36
CA ASP A 6 -42.52 43.11 -36.08
C ASP A 6 -43.07 41.80 -35.52
N ASP A 7 -42.23 40.77 -35.50
CA ASP A 7 -42.22 39.79 -34.42
C ASP A 7 -40.90 39.02 -34.49
N GLY A 8 -39.92 39.53 -33.74
CA GLY A 8 -38.77 38.75 -33.31
C GLY A 8 -39.25 37.54 -32.51
N ILE A 9 -38.98 36.33 -32.99
CA ILE A 9 -39.07 35.14 -32.17
C ILE A 9 -37.67 34.64 -31.86
N ALA A 10 -37.45 34.59 -30.55
CA ALA A 10 -36.21 34.38 -29.85
C ALA A 10 -35.51 33.07 -30.23
N ARG A 11 -34.19 33.12 -30.09
CA ARG A 11 -33.28 32.00 -30.03
C ARG A 11 -33.76 31.03 -28.94
N ASP A 12 -34.30 29.89 -29.32
CA ASP A 12 -34.37 28.74 -28.40
C ASP A 12 -32.95 28.21 -28.21
N SER A 13 -32.29 28.81 -27.22
CA SER A 13 -31.13 28.23 -26.59
C SER A 13 -31.54 26.89 -26.01
N GLU A 14 -31.06 25.80 -26.62
CA GLU A 14 -31.09 24.49 -25.99
C GLU A 14 -30.41 24.61 -24.62
N ALA A 15 -31.25 24.59 -23.59
CA ALA A 15 -30.84 24.56 -22.21
C ALA A 15 -29.91 23.36 -22.04
N LYS A 16 -28.63 23.63 -21.75
CA LYS A 16 -27.73 22.66 -21.16
C LYS A 16 -28.44 22.15 -19.90
N LYS A 17 -28.94 20.92 -19.96
CA LYS A 17 -29.36 20.21 -18.76
C LYS A 17 -28.08 19.96 -17.97
N ASP A 18 -27.76 20.89 -17.08
CA ASP A 18 -26.82 20.67 -16.00
C ASP A 18 -27.36 19.52 -15.16
N PHE A 19 -26.94 18.31 -15.51
CA PHE A 19 -27.08 17.17 -14.62
C PHE A 19 -26.19 17.46 -13.41
N PRO A 20 -26.74 17.51 -12.18
CA PRO A 20 -25.91 17.71 -11.01
C PRO A 20 -24.96 16.52 -10.89
N VAL A 21 -23.65 16.78 -11.07
CA VAL A 21 -22.57 15.85 -10.77
C VAL A 21 -22.50 15.71 -9.25
N THR A 22 -23.42 14.93 -8.71
CA THR A 22 -23.48 14.66 -7.28
C THR A 22 -22.65 13.40 -6.99
N THR A 23 -21.55 13.58 -6.24
CA THR A 23 -20.83 12.58 -5.42
C THR A 23 -19.90 11.54 -6.07
N ASN A 24 -19.02 11.91 -7.00
CA ASN A 24 -17.85 11.07 -7.37
C ASN A 24 -16.50 11.63 -6.87
N SER A 25 -16.41 12.94 -6.67
CA SER A 25 -15.15 13.62 -6.30
C SER A 25 -14.65 13.25 -4.90
N GLY A 26 -15.53 13.10 -3.90
CA GLY A 26 -15.12 12.77 -2.52
C GLY A 26 -14.68 11.32 -2.32
N TYR A 27 -15.24 10.38 -3.10
CA TYR A 27 -14.78 8.98 -3.09
C TYR A 27 -13.42 8.83 -3.77
N ALA A 28 -13.21 9.56 -4.89
CA ALA A 28 -11.92 9.59 -5.56
C ALA A 28 -10.82 10.19 -4.66
N SER A 29 -11.09 11.32 -3.98
CA SER A 29 -10.13 11.93 -3.07
C SER A 29 -9.77 11.02 -1.89
N PHE A 30 -10.75 10.32 -1.29
CA PHE A 30 -10.48 9.37 -0.22
C PHE A 30 -9.59 8.20 -0.66
N ILE A 31 -9.79 7.66 -1.87
CA ILE A 31 -8.98 6.57 -2.41
C ILE A 31 -7.54 7.04 -2.62
N ASP A 32 -7.35 8.24 -3.17
CA ASP A 32 -6.02 8.78 -3.46
C ASP A 32 -5.25 9.08 -2.15
N GLU A 33 -5.89 9.72 -1.17
CA GLU A 33 -5.32 9.92 0.17
C GLU A 33 -4.96 8.59 0.86
N SER A 34 -5.84 7.58 0.74
CA SER A 34 -5.58 6.26 1.31
C SER A 34 -4.38 5.56 0.66
N ARG A 35 -4.20 5.74 -0.66
CA ARG A 35 -3.06 5.18 -1.40
C ARG A 35 -1.76 5.87 -1.02
N GLU A 36 -1.77 7.18 -0.85
CA GLU A 36 -0.60 7.93 -0.36
C GLU A 36 -0.17 7.40 1.00
N ARG A 37 -1.13 7.21 1.93
CA ARG A 37 -0.84 6.62 3.24
C ARG A 37 -0.31 5.19 3.16
N ILE A 38 -0.81 4.37 2.22
CA ILE A 38 -0.25 3.02 1.99
C ILE A 38 1.21 3.13 1.52
N ASN A 39 1.52 4.03 0.60
CA ASN A 39 2.88 4.22 0.10
C ASN A 39 3.84 4.65 1.22
N GLU A 40 3.41 5.54 2.12
CA GLU A 40 4.18 5.93 3.30
C GLU A 40 4.48 4.73 4.21
N ILE A 41 3.49 3.88 4.45
CA ILE A 41 3.65 2.65 5.23
C ILE A 41 4.63 1.70 4.53
N ASP A 42 4.55 1.56 3.21
CA ASP A 42 5.44 0.68 2.45
C ASP A 42 6.90 1.14 2.53
N VAL A 43 7.16 2.45 2.47
CA VAL A 43 8.50 3.00 2.70
C VAL A 43 9.01 2.64 4.10
N GLN A 44 8.18 2.81 5.13
CA GLN A 44 8.54 2.44 6.51
C GLN A 44 8.80 0.95 6.68
N LEU A 45 7.98 0.08 6.04
CA LEU A 45 8.18 -1.36 6.06
C LEU A 45 9.50 -1.76 5.40
N ILE A 46 9.85 -1.15 4.26
CA ILE A 46 11.13 -1.39 3.58
C ILE A 46 12.30 -1.01 4.49
N GLU A 47 12.24 0.14 5.16
CA GLU A 47 13.29 0.56 6.10
C GLU A 47 13.43 -0.42 7.28
N LEU A 48 12.32 -0.90 7.84
CA LEU A 48 12.33 -1.88 8.92
C LEU A 48 12.92 -3.22 8.47
N ILE A 49 12.61 -3.66 7.25
CA ILE A 49 13.16 -4.90 6.68
C ILE A 49 14.67 -4.77 6.49
N LYS A 50 15.16 -3.64 5.97
CA LYS A 50 16.61 -3.39 5.82
C LYS A 50 17.33 -3.41 7.17
N LYS A 51 16.81 -2.71 8.18
CA LYS A 51 17.36 -2.75 9.54
C LYS A 51 17.39 -4.17 10.11
N ARG A 52 16.35 -4.96 9.86
CA ARG A 52 16.32 -6.38 10.26
C ARG A 52 17.39 -7.20 9.55
N GLN A 53 17.65 -6.96 8.26
CA GLN A 53 18.71 -7.62 7.50
C GLN A 53 20.08 -7.30 8.06
N GLU A 54 20.38 -6.03 8.34
CA GLU A 54 21.64 -5.58 8.94
C GLU A 54 21.90 -6.28 10.28
N ILE A 55 20.91 -6.29 11.18
CA ILE A 55 21.02 -6.97 12.48
C ILE A 55 21.20 -8.48 12.29
N SER A 56 20.45 -9.09 11.36
CA SER A 56 20.55 -10.53 11.09
C SER A 56 21.93 -10.91 10.57
N GLY A 57 22.51 -10.10 9.67
CA GLY A 57 23.85 -10.27 9.14
C GLY A 57 24.92 -10.15 10.23
N SER A 58 24.82 -9.14 11.11
CA SER A 58 25.72 -8.99 12.25
C SER A 58 25.71 -10.21 13.18
N ILE A 59 24.51 -10.74 13.49
CA ILE A 59 24.38 -11.96 14.31
C ILE A 59 25.05 -13.16 13.63
N GLN A 60 24.83 -13.33 12.32
CA GLN A 60 25.41 -14.44 11.57
C GLN A 60 26.93 -14.37 11.49
N LEU A 61 27.49 -13.17 11.29
CA LEU A 61 28.93 -12.95 11.29
C LEU A 61 29.54 -13.34 12.64
N HIS A 62 28.98 -12.87 13.75
CA HIS A 62 29.47 -13.23 15.09
C HIS A 62 29.37 -14.74 15.37
N ARG A 63 28.33 -15.42 14.89
CA ARG A 63 28.22 -16.88 15.02
C ARG A 63 29.33 -17.61 14.26
N LEU A 64 29.62 -17.18 13.04
CA LEU A 64 30.72 -17.73 12.25
C LEU A 64 32.08 -17.51 12.92
N GLU A 65 32.33 -16.29 13.40
CA GLU A 65 33.56 -15.94 14.12
C GLU A 65 33.73 -16.80 15.39
N SER A 66 32.61 -17.20 16.00
CA SER A 66 32.59 -18.08 17.17
C SER A 66 32.65 -19.58 16.84
N GLY A 67 32.87 -19.96 15.57
CA GLY A 67 32.94 -21.36 15.12
C GLY A 67 31.58 -22.07 15.01
N GLY A 68 30.48 -21.32 15.06
CA GLY A 68 29.12 -21.83 14.94
C GLY A 68 28.55 -21.75 13.51
N ASN A 69 27.30 -22.19 13.36
CA ASN A 69 26.58 -22.14 12.09
C ASN A 69 25.84 -20.80 11.90
N LYS A 70 25.66 -20.39 10.64
CA LYS A 70 24.87 -19.20 10.29
C LYS A 70 23.39 -19.32 10.66
N SER A 71 22.82 -20.53 10.60
CA SER A 71 21.40 -20.77 10.86
C SER A 71 21.15 -21.35 12.25
N ASP A 72 20.01 -20.96 12.83
CA ASP A 72 19.49 -21.46 14.11
C ASP A 72 18.02 -21.82 13.93
N THR A 73 17.74 -23.11 13.79
CA THR A 73 16.38 -23.61 13.54
C THR A 73 15.40 -23.26 14.67
N SER A 74 15.87 -23.23 15.93
CA SER A 74 15.00 -22.82 17.05
C SER A 74 14.58 -21.37 16.88
N ARG A 75 15.52 -20.49 16.54
CA ARG A 75 15.23 -19.09 16.29
C ARG A 75 14.32 -18.88 15.08
N GLU A 76 14.52 -19.64 14.00
CA GLU A 76 13.65 -19.57 12.82
C GLU A 76 12.20 -19.95 13.15
N ASN A 77 12.00 -20.96 14.01
CA ASN A 77 10.68 -21.36 14.49
C ASN A 77 10.01 -20.27 15.35
N GLU A 78 10.75 -19.56 16.20
CA GLU A 78 10.22 -18.43 16.96
C GLU A 78 9.77 -17.28 16.05
N VAL A 79 10.54 -16.97 15.00
CA VAL A 79 10.17 -15.97 13.99
C VAL A 79 8.87 -16.38 13.30
N LEU A 80 8.76 -17.63 12.86
CA LEU A 80 7.52 -18.16 12.28
C LEU A 80 6.34 -18.00 13.25
N GLY A 81 6.52 -18.35 14.53
CA GLY A 81 5.48 -18.19 15.56
C GLY A 81 5.02 -16.73 15.72
N THR A 82 5.96 -15.78 15.68
CA THR A 82 5.68 -14.34 15.80
C THR A 82 4.79 -13.85 14.65
N TYR A 83 5.14 -14.16 13.41
CA TYR A 83 4.35 -13.73 12.25
C TYR A 83 3.02 -14.46 12.14
N ARG A 84 2.95 -15.75 12.50
CA ARG A 84 1.69 -16.50 12.57
C ARG A 84 0.71 -15.86 13.56
N LYS A 85 1.20 -15.45 14.73
CA LYS A 85 0.38 -14.78 15.74
C LYS A 85 -0.14 -13.41 15.26
N GLY A 86 0.68 -12.65 14.54
CA GLY A 86 0.32 -11.30 14.08
C GLY A 86 -0.53 -11.25 12.81
N LEU A 87 -0.32 -12.18 11.87
CA LEU A 87 -0.90 -12.13 10.51
C LEU A 87 -1.72 -13.37 10.14
N GLY A 88 -1.95 -14.26 11.11
CA GLY A 88 -2.60 -15.55 10.92
C GLY A 88 -1.65 -16.62 10.38
N ASP A 89 -2.05 -17.87 10.52
CA ASP A 89 -1.14 -19.00 10.32
C ASP A 89 -0.56 -19.07 8.89
N LYS A 90 -1.43 -19.09 7.87
CA LYS A 90 -0.98 -19.22 6.46
C LYS A 90 -0.23 -18.00 5.93
N ARG A 91 -0.80 -16.81 6.08
CA ARG A 91 -0.21 -15.56 5.55
C ARG A 91 1.02 -15.14 6.35
N GLY A 92 0.97 -15.26 7.67
CA GLY A 92 2.10 -15.00 8.56
C GLY A 92 3.27 -15.93 8.31
N ALA A 93 3.03 -17.24 8.18
CA ALA A 93 4.09 -18.19 7.84
C ALA A 93 4.73 -17.87 6.48
N ALA A 94 3.91 -17.57 5.45
CA ALA A 94 4.43 -17.22 4.13
C ALA A 94 5.32 -15.97 4.16
N LEU A 95 4.90 -14.91 4.87
CA LEU A 95 5.70 -13.70 5.00
C LEU A 95 6.98 -13.95 5.81
N ALA A 96 6.92 -14.67 6.94
CA ALA A 96 8.10 -15.00 7.73
C ALA A 96 9.14 -15.76 6.92
N MET A 97 8.72 -16.73 6.09
CA MET A 97 9.65 -17.46 5.22
C MET A 97 10.37 -16.53 4.24
N LYS A 98 9.66 -15.55 3.65
CA LYS A 98 10.28 -14.55 2.75
C LYS A 98 11.22 -13.60 3.50
N ILE A 99 10.86 -13.17 4.69
CA ILE A 99 11.73 -12.36 5.54
C ILE A 99 13.01 -13.13 5.91
N LEU A 100 12.90 -14.40 6.31
CA LEU A 100 14.04 -15.25 6.64
C LEU A 100 14.92 -15.48 5.41
N GLU A 101 14.34 -15.77 4.25
CA GLU A 101 15.04 -15.92 2.96
C GLU A 101 15.89 -14.69 2.63
N MET A 102 15.32 -13.48 2.73
CA MET A 102 16.03 -12.22 2.47
C MET A 102 17.16 -11.92 3.46
N CYS A 103 17.14 -12.51 4.66
CA CYS A 103 18.11 -12.23 5.72
C CYS A 103 19.22 -13.28 5.82
N ARG A 104 19.24 -14.31 4.98
CA ARG A 104 20.21 -15.43 5.02
C ARG A 104 21.49 -15.20 4.19
N ILE A 105 21.66 -14.00 3.63
CA ILE A 105 22.79 -13.63 2.76
C ILE A 105 24.06 -13.48 3.62
#